data_AF-A0A515ETC0-F1
#
_entry.id   AF-A0A515ETC0-F1
#
_cell.length_a   1.000
_cell.length_b   1.000
_cell.length_c   1.000
_cell.angle_alpha   90.00
_cell.angle_beta   90.00
_cell.angle_gamma   90.00
#
_symmetry.space_group_name_H-M   'P 1'
#
loop_
_entity.id
_entity.type
_entity.pdbx_description
1 polymer ?
#
loop_
_entity_poly.entity_id
_entity_poly.type
_entity_poly.pdbx_seq_one_letter_code
_entity_poly.pdbx_strand_id
1 'polypeptide(L)' 'MLALLPYTPPVFHTTGQTVQLKRCHVVIKMPDGSRGDHTGLYPNSWDALDRAIELFPEALVVSVTVARGRRAAA' A
#
# COMPACT_ATOMS: atom_id res chain seq x y z
N MET A 1 -7.50 10.20 26.78
CA MET A 1 -8.03 8.93 26.25
C MET A 1 -8.39 9.16 24.79
N LEU A 2 -7.42 8.98 23.88
CA LEU A 2 -7.67 9.15 22.43
C LEU A 2 -8.40 7.91 21.92
N ALA A 3 -9.59 8.12 21.37
CA ALA A 3 -10.36 7.07 20.72
C ALA A 3 -9.66 6.63 19.44
N LEU A 4 -9.23 5.37 19.41
CA LEU A 4 -8.86 4.64 18.19
C LEU A 4 -10.13 4.46 17.36
N LEU A 5 -10.46 5.44 16.50
CA LEU A 5 -11.47 5.21 15.49
C LEU A 5 -10.96 4.10 14.55
N PRO A 6 -11.72 3.01 14.32
CA PRO A 6 -11.38 2.06 13.28
C PRO A 6 -11.42 2.80 11.95
N TYR A 7 -10.27 2.89 11.29
CA TYR A 7 -10.16 3.42 9.93
C TYR A 7 -10.98 2.51 9.01
N THR A 8 -12.17 2.97 8.63
CA THR A 8 -12.98 2.34 7.59
C THR A 8 -12.42 2.76 6.25
N PRO A 9 -11.75 1.87 5.50
CA PRO A 9 -11.27 2.22 4.17
C PRO A 9 -12.47 2.53 3.26
N PRO A 10 -12.39 3.56 2.40
CA PRO A 10 -13.45 3.85 1.44
C PRO A 10 -13.58 2.67 0.47
N VAL A 11 -14.77 2.04 0.47
CA VAL A 11 -15.12 1.01 -0.50
C VAL A 11 -15.30 1.68 -1.86
N PHE A 12 -14.33 1.51 -2.76
CA PHE A 12 -14.44 2.01 -4.13
C PHE A 12 -15.37 1.11 -4.93
N HIS A 13 -16.63 1.52 -5.06
CA HIS A 13 -17.58 0.94 -6.01
C HIS A 13 -17.18 1.34 -7.44
N THR A 14 -16.27 0.59 -8.08
CA THR A 14 -15.99 0.75 -9.51
C THR A 14 -16.96 -0.08 -10.34
N THR A 15 -18.15 0.47 -10.58
CA THR A 15 -19.04 0.06 -11.66
C THR A 15 -18.39 0.41 -13.01
N GLY A 16 -17.73 -0.56 -13.64
CA GLY A 16 -17.39 -0.52 -15.07
C GLY A 16 -16.04 0.08 -15.49
N GLN A 17 -15.11 0.38 -14.59
CA GLN A 17 -13.75 0.80 -14.96
C GLN A 17 -12.74 -0.36 -14.90
N THR A 18 -11.98 -0.55 -15.97
CA THR A 18 -10.84 -1.46 -16.00
C THR A 18 -9.82 -1.01 -14.94
N VAL A 19 -9.74 -1.72 -13.82
CA VAL A 19 -8.83 -1.37 -12.71
C VAL A 19 -7.40 -1.62 -13.17
N GLN A 20 -6.69 -0.55 -13.52
CA GLN A 20 -5.28 -0.64 -13.89
C GLN A 20 -4.45 -0.86 -12.63
N LEU A 21 -4.03 -2.10 -12.40
CA LEU A 21 -3.14 -2.45 -11.30
C LEU A 21 -1.78 -1.76 -11.48
N LYS A 22 -1.27 -1.19 -10.40
CA LYS A 22 0.03 -0.55 -10.33
C LYS A 22 0.94 -1.38 -9.43
N ARG A 23 2.20 -1.50 -9.82
CA ARG A 23 3.21 -2.11 -8.97
C ARG A 23 3.52 -1.15 -7.83
N CYS A 24 3.16 -1.55 -6.62
CA CYS A 24 3.44 -0.80 -5.39
C CYS A 24 4.52 -1.53 -4.61
N HIS A 25 5.45 -0.77 -4.05
CA HIS A 25 6.54 -1.23 -3.21
C HIS A 25 6.50 -0.42 -1.92
N VAL A 26 6.32 -1.11 -0.80
CA VAL A 26 6.25 -0.54 0.54
C VAL A 26 7.49 -0.97 1.30
N VAL A 27 8.25 -0.01 1.81
CA VAL A 27 9.38 -0.27 2.70
C VAL A 27 8.93 -0.07 4.12
N ILE A 28 9.19 -1.07 4.95
CA ILE A 28 8.87 -1.06 6.37
C ILE A 28 10.16 -1.23 7.17
N LYS A 29 10.14 -0.71 8.39
CA LYS A 29 11.20 -0.86 9.37
C LYS A 29 10.62 -1.51 10.61
N MET A 30 11.21 -2.62 11.01
CA MET A 30 10.82 -3.36 12.20
C MET A 30 11.38 -2.68 13.47
N PRO A 31 10.82 -2.98 14.66
CA PRO A 31 11.30 -2.44 15.93
C PRO A 31 12.74 -2.83 16.27
N ASP A 32 13.19 -4.01 15.82
CA ASP A 32 14.57 -4.50 15.97
C ASP A 32 15.58 -3.75 15.07
N GLY A 33 15.10 -2.81 14.25
CA GLY A 33 15.91 -2.02 13.33
C GLY A 33 16.10 -2.67 11.96
N SER A 34 15.64 -3.91 11.76
CA SER A 34 15.66 -4.57 10.46
C SER A 34 14.71 -3.88 9.46
N ARG A 35 14.99 -4.06 8.18
CA ARG A 35 14.17 -3.50 7.09
C ARG A 35 13.49 -4.65 6.36
N GLY A 36 12.19 -4.49 6.13
CA GLY A 36 11.40 -5.35 5.27
C GLY A 36 10.87 -4.58 4.06
N ASP A 37 10.61 -5.29 2.98
CA ASP A 37 9.90 -4.76 1.83
C ASP A 37 8.68 -5.60 1.51
N HIS A 38 7.60 -4.93 1.09
CA HIS A 38 6.37 -5.54 0.62
C HIS A 38 6.06 -5.02 -0.76
N THR A 39 6.05 -5.92 -1.75
CA THR A 39 5.78 -5.58 -3.14
C THR A 39 4.56 -6.31 -3.66
N GLY A 40 3.65 -5.59 -4.32
CA GLY A 40 2.50 -6.21 -4.97
C GLY A 40 1.85 -5.34 -6.03
N LEU A 41 0.88 -5.92 -6.73
CA LEU A 41 0.05 -5.23 -7.70
C LEU A 41 -1.24 -4.80 -7.02
N TYR A 42 -1.45 -3.49 -6.95
CA TYR A 42 -2.60 -2.91 -6.25
C TYR A 42 -3.28 -1.85 -7.12
N PRO A 43 -4.59 -1.66 -6.99
CA PRO A 43 -5.31 -0.56 -7.64
C PRO A 43 -4.72 0.81 -7.27
N ASN A 44 -4.34 0.98 -6.00
CA ASN A 44 -3.76 2.21 -5.48
C ASN A 44 -2.70 1.93 -4.39
N SER A 45 -1.97 2.97 -3.98
CA SER A 45 -0.94 2.88 -2.92
C SER A 45 -1.50 2.63 -1.52
N TRP A 46 -2.74 3.04 -1.26
CA TRP A 46 -3.40 2.84 0.03
C TRP A 46 -3.68 1.37 0.28
N ASP A 47 -4.19 0.64 -0.72
CA ASP A 47 -4.41 -0.81 -0.60
C ASP A 47 -3.09 -1.56 -0.34
N ALA A 48 -2.00 -1.10 -0.96
CA ALA A 48 -0.66 -1.65 -0.75
C ALA A 48 -0.14 -1.37 0.67
N LEU A 49 -0.41 -0.16 1.19
CA LEU A 49 -0.05 0.27 2.53
C LEU A 49 -0.84 -0.50 3.59
N ASP A 50 -2.17 -0.59 3.45
CA ASP A 50 -3.05 -1.31 4.36
C ASP A 50 -2.62 -2.77 4.46
N ARG A 51 -2.31 -3.39 3.31
CA ARG A 51 -1.83 -4.77 3.30
C ARG A 51 -0.46 -4.92 3.97
N ALA A 52 0.44 -3.95 3.82
CA ALA A 52 1.73 -3.98 4.50
C ALA A 52 1.57 -3.83 6.02
N ILE A 53 0.65 -2.99 6.49
CA ILE A 53 0.35 -2.84 7.92
C ILE A 53 -0.28 -4.12 8.48
N GLU A 54 -1.18 -4.76 7.74
CA GLU A 54 -1.80 -6.03 8.16
C GLU A 54 -0.79 -7.18 8.28
N LEU A 55 0.16 -7.25 7.35
CA LEU A 55 1.23 -8.26 7.36
C LEU A 55 2.29 -7.98 8.44
N PHE A 56 2.54 -6.71 8.73
CA PHE A 56 3.59 -6.26 9.64
C PHE A 56 3.04 -5.23 10.63
N PRO A 57 2.18 -5.65 11.58
CA PRO A 57 1.46 -4.73 12.47
C PRO A 57 2.39 -3.95 13.42
N GLU A 58 3.54 -4.53 13.75
CA GLU A 58 4.55 -3.92 14.60
C GLU A 58 5.57 -3.07 13.82
N ALA A 59 5.47 -3.03 12.48
CA ALA A 59 6.43 -2.34 11.64
C ALA A 59 6.02 -0.89 11.38
N LEU A 60 7.02 -0.01 11.36
CA LEU A 60 6.86 1.37 10.94
C LEU A 60 7.05 1.48 9.43
N VAL A 61 6.03 1.95 8.71
CA VAL A 61 6.13 2.17 7.27
C VAL A 61 7.01 3.39 7.00
N VAL A 62 8.07 3.20 6.21
CA VAL A 62 9.06 4.23 5.90
C VAL A 62 8.74 4.93 4.58
N SER A 63 8.31 4.18 3.55
CA SER A 63 8.00 4.76 2.25
C SER A 63 7.10 3.86 1.43
N VAL A 64 6.22 4.46 0.61
CA VAL A 64 5.42 3.76 -0.40
C VAL A 64 5.77 4.32 -1.78
N THR A 65 6.18 3.45 -2.70
CA THR A 65 6.51 3.80 -4.08
C THR A 65 5.55 3.11 -5.03
N VAL A 66 4.98 3.86 -5.97
CA VAL A 66 4.09 3.32 -7.00
C VAL A 66 4.76 3.51 -8.36
N ALA A 67 5.13 2.40 -8.99
CA ALA A 67 5.57 2.44 -10.38
C ALA A 67 4.33 2.59 -11.27
N ARG A 68 4.06 3.82 -11.72
CA ARG A 68 3.20 4.05 -12.89
C ARG A 68 4.02 3.64 -14.10
N GLY A 69 3.63 2.56 -14.78
CA GLY A 69 4.24 2.19 -16.04
C GLY A 69 4.17 3.38 -17.00
N ARG A 70 5.30 4.04 -17.25
CA ARG A 70 5.45 4.86 -18.43
C ARG A 70 5.43 3.87 -19.59
N ARG A 71 4.29 3.74 -20.27
CA ARG A 71 4.34 3.32 -21.67
C ARG A 71 5.11 4.42 -22.37
N ALA A 72 6.39 4.19 -22.64
CA ALA A 72 7.05 4.91 -23.71
C ALA A 72 6.24 4.58 -24.96
N ALA A 73 5.53 5.57 -25.49
CA ALA A 73 5.00 5.50 -26.84
C ALA A 73 6.21 5.34 -27.76
N ALA A 74 6.32 4.17 -28.39
CA ALA A 74 7.20 3.95 -29.53
C ALA A 74 6.44 4.31 -30.80
#